data_AF-A0A929SJ73-F1
#
_entry.id   AF-A0A929SJ73-F1
#
_cell.length_a   1.000
_cell.length_b   1.000
_cell.length_c   1.000
_cell.angle_alpha   90.00
_cell.angle_beta   90.00
_cell.angle_gamma   90.00
#
_symmetry.space_group_name_H-M   'P 1'
#
loop_
_entity.id
_entity.type
_entity.pdbx_description
1 polymer ?
#
loop_
_entity_poly.entity_id
_entity_poly.type
_entity_poly.pdbx_seq_one_letter_code
_entity_poly.pdbx_strand_id
1 'polypeptide(L)'
;MLTNPVFISICVMCALCLLRCNVMLAILIGTICAVLSSNIPLGDAINLFINGNPENAGSLGMGGNLETALSYLLLGVIASAISKTNLTAILVRAVANLISDKKYVFIFSIAFFACFSQNLIPVHIAFIPILIPP
;
A
#
# COMPACT_ATOMS: atom_id res chain seq x y z
N MET A 1 -9.81 7.54 -29.40
CA MET A 1 -9.30 7.76 -28.02
C MET A 1 -10.37 7.56 -26.95
N LEU A 2 -11.61 8.06 -27.14
CA LEU A 2 -12.71 7.86 -26.17
C LEU A 2 -13.11 6.39 -25.96
N THR A 3 -12.97 5.52 -26.96
CA THR A 3 -13.25 4.08 -26.85
C THR A 3 -12.08 3.25 -26.35
N ASN A 4 -11.05 3.88 -25.77
CA ASN A 4 -9.91 3.10 -25.26
C ASN A 4 -10.37 2.27 -24.04
N PRO A 5 -10.17 0.95 -24.03
CA PRO A 5 -10.60 0.08 -22.93
C PRO A 5 -10.02 0.52 -21.57
N VAL A 6 -8.79 1.07 -21.56
CA VAL A 6 -8.15 1.62 -20.36
C VAL A 6 -8.88 2.86 -19.85
N PHE A 7 -9.27 3.77 -20.75
CA PHE A 7 -9.98 5.00 -20.39
C PHE A 7 -11.37 4.70 -19.81
N ILE A 8 -12.10 3.78 -20.45
CA ILE A 8 -13.41 3.31 -19.96
C ILE A 8 -13.28 2.73 -18.56
N SER A 9 -12.27 1.89 -18.33
CA SER A 9 -11.98 1.28 -17.02
C SER A 9 -11.72 2.31 -15.92
N ILE A 10 -10.88 3.32 -16.19
CA ILE A 10 -10.55 4.38 -15.23
C ILE A 10 -11.79 5.21 -14.88
N CYS A 11 -12.60 5.59 -15.88
CA CYS A 11 -13.84 6.32 -15.63
C CYS A 11 -14.81 5.53 -14.74
N VAL A 12 -14.98 4.22 -15.00
CA VAL A 12 -15.82 3.33 -14.18
C VAL A 12 -15.28 3.23 -12.76
N MET A 13 -13.98 2.96 -12.59
CA MET A 13 -13.33 2.90 -11.28
C MET A 13 -13.52 4.21 -10.49
N CYS A 14 -13.28 5.36 -11.12
CA CYS A 14 -13.47 6.66 -10.49
C CYS A 14 -14.92 6.90 -10.06
N ALA A 15 -15.89 6.56 -10.91
CA ALA A 15 -17.31 6.70 -10.58
C ALA A 15 -17.69 5.83 -9.37
N LEU A 16 -17.24 4.57 -9.31
CA LEU A 16 -17.48 3.69 -8.17
C LEU A 16 -16.80 4.18 -6.88
N CYS A 17 -15.58 4.70 -6.97
CA CYS A 17 -14.89 5.31 -5.83
C CYS A 17 -15.67 6.53 -5.28
N LEU A 18 -16.24 7.36 -6.16
CA LEU A 18 -17.08 8.51 -5.77
C LEU A 18 -18.40 8.08 -5.13
N LEU A 19 -18.95 6.94 -5.54
CA LEU A 19 -20.13 6.31 -4.95
C LEU A 19 -19.87 5.66 -3.58
N ARG A 20 -18.69 5.90 -2.97
CA ARG A 20 -18.24 5.31 -1.68
C ARG A 20 -18.10 3.78 -1.73
N CYS A 21 -17.87 3.18 -2.89
CA CYS A 21 -17.48 1.77 -2.96
C CYS A 21 -16.03 1.58 -2.49
N ASN A 22 -15.73 0.37 -1.99
CA ASN A 22 -14.35 -0.01 -1.66
C ASN A 22 -13.48 0.03 -2.92
N VAL A 23 -12.31 0.65 -2.83
CA VAL A 23 -11.32 0.76 -3.92
C VAL A 23 -11.00 -0.60 -4.54
N MET A 24 -10.86 -1.66 -3.72
CA MET A 24 -10.61 -3.02 -4.24
C MET A 24 -11.73 -3.52 -5.15
N LEU A 25 -12.98 -3.25 -4.79
CA LEU A 25 -14.15 -3.60 -5.58
C LEU A 25 -14.21 -2.76 -6.87
N ALA A 26 -13.88 -1.47 -6.79
CA ALA A 26 -13.86 -0.56 -7.93
C ALA A 26 -12.81 -0.98 -8.98
N ILE A 27 -11.62 -1.41 -8.56
CA ILE A 27 -10.57 -1.93 -9.45
C ILE A 27 -11.02 -3.23 -10.14
N LEU A 28 -11.68 -4.13 -9.41
CA LEU A 28 -12.17 -5.40 -9.97
C LEU A 28 -13.23 -5.18 -11.04
N ILE A 29 -14.20 -4.30 -10.77
CA ILE A 29 -15.27 -3.94 -11.72
C ILE A 29 -14.70 -3.16 -12.91
N GLY A 30 -13.77 -2.22 -12.66
CA GLY A 30 -13.06 -1.51 -13.72
C GLY A 30 -12.30 -2.45 -14.64
N THR A 31 -11.64 -3.48 -14.09
CA THR A 31 -10.91 -4.49 -14.87
C THR A 31 -11.87 -5.30 -15.74
N ILE A 32 -13.01 -5.72 -15.21
CA ILE A 32 -14.03 -6.44 -15.99
C ILE A 32 -14.52 -5.57 -17.16
N CYS A 33 -14.83 -4.28 -16.92
CA CYS A 33 -15.20 -3.35 -18.00
C CYS A 33 -14.08 -3.16 -19.05
N ALA A 34 -12.82 -3.17 -18.62
CA ALA A 34 -11.66 -3.10 -19.53
C ALA A 34 -11.59 -4.32 -20.45
N VAL A 35 -11.78 -5.52 -19.87
CA VAL A 35 -11.74 -6.81 -20.58
C VAL A 35 -12.90 -6.97 -21.55
N LEU A 36 -14.11 -6.54 -21.18
CA LEU A 36 -15.24 -6.56 -22.12
C LEU A 36 -15.04 -5.58 -23.28
N SER A 37 -14.30 -4.49 -23.06
CA SER A 37 -14.01 -3.48 -24.09
C SER A 37 -12.80 -3.86 -24.96
N SER A 38 -12.02 -4.88 -24.56
CA SER A 38 -10.90 -5.41 -25.34
C SER A 38 -11.32 -6.70 -26.05
N ASN A 39 -10.96 -6.84 -27.32
CA ASN A 39 -11.22 -8.06 -28.11
C ASN A 39 -10.22 -9.19 -27.77
N ILE A 40 -9.91 -9.39 -26.49
CA ILE A 40 -9.02 -10.46 -26.02
C ILE A 40 -9.83 -11.58 -25.37
N PRO A 41 -9.43 -12.84 -25.52
CA PRO A 41 -10.11 -13.95 -24.86
C PRO A 41 -9.93 -13.87 -23.34
N LEU A 42 -10.94 -14.35 -22.60
CA LEU A 42 -11.00 -14.23 -21.13
C LEU A 42 -9.78 -14.87 -20.44
N GLY A 43 -9.27 -15.98 -20.98
CA GLY A 43 -8.09 -16.66 -20.46
C GLY A 43 -6.81 -15.82 -20.54
N ASP A 44 -6.65 -15.08 -21.63
CA ASP A 44 -5.50 -14.18 -21.82
C ASP A 44 -5.65 -12.93 -20.96
N ALA A 45 -6.88 -12.42 -20.80
CA ALA A 45 -7.17 -11.31 -19.89
C ALA A 45 -6.83 -11.63 -18.42
N ILE A 46 -7.18 -12.84 -17.95
CA ILE A 46 -6.85 -13.30 -16.60
C ILE A 46 -5.34 -13.48 -16.45
N ASN A 47 -4.66 -14.05 -17.45
CA ASN A 47 -3.21 -14.18 -17.44
C ASN A 47 -2.51 -12.80 -17.43
N LEU A 48 -2.99 -11.84 -18.23
CA LEU A 48 -2.51 -10.46 -18.22
C LEU A 48 -2.73 -9.78 -16.87
N PHE A 49 -3.85 -10.05 -16.21
CA PHE A 49 -4.14 -9.48 -14.89
C PHE A 49 -3.24 -10.07 -13.78
N ILE A 50 -3.00 -11.38 -13.80
CA ILE A 50 -2.23 -12.07 -12.74
C ILE A 50 -0.72 -11.93 -12.99
N ASN A 51 -0.26 -12.30 -14.18
CA ASN A 51 1.16 -12.40 -14.52
C ASN A 51 1.70 -11.10 -15.12
N GLY A 52 0.85 -10.22 -15.65
CA GLY A 52 1.28 -9.02 -16.35
C GLY A 52 1.56 -9.28 -17.83
N ASN A 53 1.87 -8.23 -18.58
CA ASN A 53 2.08 -8.33 -20.02
C ASN A 53 3.52 -8.79 -20.35
N PRO A 54 3.71 -9.95 -21.03
CA PRO A 54 5.04 -10.48 -21.34
C PRO A 54 5.85 -9.60 -22.30
N GLU A 55 5.22 -8.76 -23.11
CA GLU A 55 5.92 -7.87 -24.05
C GLU A 55 6.43 -6.58 -23.38
N ASN A 56 5.95 -6.27 -22.17
CA ASN A 56 6.34 -5.12 -21.38
C ASN A 56 6.99 -5.60 -20.07
N ALA A 57 8.31 -5.84 -20.09
CA ALA A 57 9.07 -6.40 -18.96
C ALA A 57 8.98 -5.61 -17.62
N GLY A 58 8.38 -4.41 -17.61
CA GLY A 58 8.09 -3.63 -16.40
C GLY A 58 6.67 -3.79 -15.83
N SER A 59 5.78 -4.53 -16.50
CA SER A 59 4.39 -4.73 -16.09
C SER A 59 4.27 -5.94 -15.15
N LEU A 60 4.53 -5.77 -13.85
CA LEU A 60 4.12 -6.81 -12.89
C LEU A 60 2.59 -6.82 -12.76
N GLY A 61 1.98 -7.96 -13.06
CA GLY A 61 0.57 -8.19 -12.79
C GLY A 61 0.25 -8.17 -11.29
N MET A 62 -1.02 -8.37 -10.96
CA MET A 62 -1.49 -8.34 -9.57
C MET A 62 -0.84 -9.44 -8.72
N GLY A 63 -0.41 -10.56 -9.34
CA GLY A 63 0.29 -11.65 -8.65
C GLY A 63 1.65 -11.23 -8.09
N GLY A 64 2.46 -10.49 -8.86
CA GLY A 64 3.77 -10.01 -8.40
C GLY A 64 3.67 -8.95 -7.31
N ASN A 65 2.61 -8.13 -7.35
CA ASN A 65 2.33 -7.13 -6.32
C ASN A 65 1.61 -7.70 -5.09
N LEU A 66 1.14 -8.95 -5.15
CA LEU A 66 0.43 -9.58 -4.05
C LEU A 66 1.38 -9.93 -2.89
N GLU A 67 2.60 -10.37 -3.20
CA GLU A 67 3.60 -10.70 -2.19
C GLU A 67 3.99 -9.48 -1.35
N THR A 68 4.21 -8.34 -2.00
CA THR A 68 4.47 -7.06 -1.31
C THR A 68 3.25 -6.59 -0.53
N ALA A 69 2.04 -6.69 -1.09
CA ALA A 69 0.79 -6.34 -0.40
C ALA A 69 0.54 -7.20 0.84
N LEU A 70 0.75 -8.52 0.77
CA LEU A 70 0.63 -9.44 1.90
C LEU A 70 1.66 -9.15 2.98
N SER A 71 2.90 -8.85 2.59
CA SER A 71 3.96 -8.43 3.52
C SER A 71 3.54 -7.17 4.30
N TYR A 72 2.96 -6.19 3.62
CA TYR A 72 2.45 -4.98 4.28
C TYR A 72 1.23 -5.23 5.16
N LEU A 73 0.32 -6.13 4.74
CA LEU A 73 -0.82 -6.53 5.56
C LEU A 73 -0.33 -7.21 6.86
N LEU A 74 0.59 -8.17 6.76
CA LEU A 74 1.17 -8.85 7.93
C LEU A 74 1.90 -7.87 8.85
N LEU A 75 2.63 -6.90 8.30
CA LEU A 75 3.30 -5.87 9.09
C LEU A 75 2.30 -4.97 9.84
N GLY A 76 1.17 -4.64 9.20
CA GLY A 76 0.05 -3.95 9.86
C GLY A 76 -0.60 -4.78 10.97
N VAL A 77 -0.74 -6.09 10.76
CA VAL A 77 -1.24 -7.02 11.79
C VAL A 77 -0.27 -7.09 12.99
N ILE A 78 1.04 -7.16 12.74
CA ILE A 78 2.07 -7.13 13.78
C ILE A 78 2.03 -5.81 14.55
N ALA A 79 1.92 -4.67 13.86
CA ALA A 79 1.82 -3.36 14.50
C ALA A 79 0.56 -3.25 15.40
N SER A 80 -0.58 -3.78 14.94
CA SER A 80 -1.82 -3.86 15.71
C SER A 80 -1.71 -4.81 16.92
N ALA A 81 -0.96 -5.90 16.80
CA ALA A 81 -0.69 -6.81 17.91
C ALA A 81 0.22 -6.15 18.97
N ILE A 82 1.27 -5.45 18.53
CA ILE A 82 2.20 -4.74 19.41
C ILE A 82 1.51 -3.59 20.14
N SER A 83 0.62 -2.83 19.48
CA SER A 83 -0.12 -1.75 20.13
C SER A 83 -1.07 -2.23 21.23
N LYS A 84 -1.61 -3.45 21.10
CA LYS A 84 -2.42 -4.10 22.14
C LYS A 84 -1.59 -4.63 23.31
N THR A 85 -0.31 -4.93 23.10
CA THR A 85 0.60 -5.22 24.21
C THR A 85 1.11 -3.89 24.77
N ASN A 86 1.03 -3.66 26.09
CA ASN A 86 1.55 -2.44 26.75
C ASN A 86 3.05 -2.14 26.50
N LEU A 87 3.72 -2.98 25.71
CA LEU A 87 5.08 -2.83 25.20
C LEU A 87 5.33 -1.47 24.54
N THR A 88 4.39 -0.96 23.74
CA THR A 88 4.54 0.31 23.01
C THR A 88 4.68 1.48 23.99
N ALA A 89 3.86 1.52 25.04
CA ALA A 89 3.92 2.57 26.07
C ALA A 89 5.23 2.53 26.88
N ILE A 90 5.75 1.34 27.15
CA ILE A 90 7.02 1.14 27.86
C ILE A 90 8.20 1.59 26.99
N LEU A 91 8.19 1.22 25.70
CA LEU A 91 9.22 1.62 24.74
C LEU A 91 9.27 3.14 24.57
N VAL A 92 8.11 3.78 24.44
CA VAL A 92 8.00 5.25 24.30
C VAL A 92 8.50 5.95 25.57
N ARG A 93 8.18 5.45 26.76
CA ARG A 93 8.73 5.99 28.02
C ARG A 93 10.24 5.82 28.14
N ALA A 94 10.79 4.68 27.74
CA ALA A 94 12.23 4.44 27.76
C ALA A 94 12.97 5.39 26.80
N VAL A 95 12.45 5.56 25.58
CA VAL A 95 13.01 6.49 24.59
C VAL A 95 12.84 7.95 25.04
N ALA A 96 11.67 8.31 25.58
CA ALA A 96 11.40 9.65 26.10
C ALA A 96 12.33 9.99 27.27
N ASN A 97 12.54 9.06 28.21
CA ASN A 97 13.48 9.26 29.33
C ASN A 97 14.94 9.37 28.87
N LEU A 98 15.33 8.68 27.80
CA LEU A 98 16.67 8.80 27.22
C LEU A 98 16.89 10.17 26.55
N ILE A 99 15.81 10.82 26.08
CA ILE A 99 15.83 12.05 25.26
C ILE A 99 15.30 13.28 26.03
N SER A 100 14.98 13.11 27.32
CA SER A 100 14.20 14.04 28.17
C SER A 100 14.65 15.51 28.20
N ASP A 101 15.87 15.86 27.81
CA ASP A 101 16.38 17.22 27.99
C ASP A 101 16.29 18.13 26.76
N LYS A 102 16.05 17.59 25.54
CA LYS A 102 16.07 18.41 24.31
C LYS A 102 14.97 18.03 23.32
N LYS A 103 13.79 18.63 23.48
CA LYS A 103 12.64 18.53 22.55
C LYS A 103 13.00 18.65 21.05
N TYR A 104 14.00 19.48 20.73
CA TYR A 104 14.49 19.66 19.35
C TYR A 104 15.30 18.47 18.84
N VAL A 105 16.06 17.78 19.71
CA VAL A 105 16.84 16.58 19.35
C VAL A 105 15.92 15.40 19.09
N PHE A 106 14.81 15.27 19.83
CA PHE A 106 13.78 14.26 19.58
C PHE A 106 13.18 14.37 18.18
N ILE A 107 12.73 15.58 17.82
CA ILE A 107 12.15 15.88 16.50
C ILE A 107 13.17 15.69 15.38
N PHE A 108 14.41 16.13 15.57
CA PHE A 108 15.45 16.00 14.55
C PHE A 108 15.88 14.54 14.35
N SER A 109 15.92 13.75 15.43
CA SER A 109 16.21 12.31 15.36
C SER A 109 15.10 11.54 14.64
N ILE A 110 13.83 11.84 14.93
CA ILE A 110 12.68 11.27 14.21
C ILE A 110 12.72 11.61 12.72
N ALA A 111 12.98 12.87 12.38
CA ALA A 111 13.08 13.32 11.00
C ALA A 111 14.22 12.61 10.26
N PHE A 112 15.37 12.43 10.92
CA PHE A 112 16.52 11.73 10.37
C PHE A 112 16.21 10.25 10.08
N PHE A 113 15.61 9.54 11.04
CA PHE A 113 15.17 8.15 10.85
C PHE A 113 14.06 8.03 9.77
N ALA A 114 13.12 8.98 9.71
CA ALA A 114 12.07 9.01 8.71
C ALA A 114 12.62 9.19 7.28
N CYS A 115 13.59 10.09 7.09
CA CYS A 115 14.26 10.28 5.81
C CYS A 115 15.02 9.02 5.35
N PHE A 116 15.66 8.29 6.27
CA PHE A 116 16.37 7.04 5.94
C PHE A 116 15.41 5.87 5.67
N SER A 117 14.26 5.85 6.32
CA SER A 117 13.23 4.80 6.21
C SER A 117 12.52 4.75 4.85
N GLN A 118 12.67 5.77 4.00
CA GLN A 118 12.12 5.76 2.64
C GLN A 118 12.98 5.00 1.62
N ASN A 119 14.26 4.74 1.92
CA ASN A 119 15.22 4.27 0.90
C ASN A 119 16.03 3.01 1.28
N LEU A 120 16.32 2.76 2.56
CA LEU A 120 17.20 1.64 2.95
C LEU A 120 16.44 0.32 3.22
N ILE A 121 15.22 0.42 3.74
CA ILE A 121 14.32 -0.69 4.07
C ILE A 121 12.91 -0.07 4.02
N PRO A 122 11.90 -0.68 3.34
CA PRO A 122 10.54 -0.14 3.25
C PRO A 122 9.77 -0.24 4.59
N VAL A 123 10.31 0.38 5.64
CA VAL A 123 9.78 0.43 7.01
C VAL A 123 8.81 1.61 7.20
N HIS A 124 8.75 2.53 6.24
CA HIS A 124 7.98 3.77 6.33
C HIS A 124 6.49 3.54 6.67
N ILE A 125 5.90 2.41 6.26
CA ILE A 125 4.50 2.04 6.57
C ILE A 125 4.31 1.53 8.01
N ALA A 126 5.32 0.87 8.59
CA ALA A 126 5.28 0.38 9.97
C ALA A 126 5.72 1.43 11.00
N PHE A 127 6.48 2.43 10.56
CA PHE A 127 7.04 3.45 11.44
C PHE A 127 5.97 4.33 12.10
N ILE A 128 4.88 4.64 11.39
CA ILE A 128 3.81 5.51 11.89
C ILE A 128 3.15 4.94 13.16
N PRO A 129 2.63 3.70 13.19
CA PRO A 129 2.03 3.13 14.40
C PRO A 129 3.02 2.82 15.53
N ILE A 130 4.33 2.68 15.24
CA ILE A 130 5.36 2.43 16.25
C ILE A 130 5.81 3.73 16.92
N LEU A 131 5.95 4.81 16.15
CA LEU A 131 6.48 6.08 16.62
C LEU A 131 5.42 6.95 17.30
N ILE A 132 4.17 6.88 16.82
CA ILE A 132 3.04 7.60 17.38
C ILE A 132 2.11 6.53 17.96
N PRO A 133 2.24 6.19 19.25
CA PRO A 133 1.22 5.38 19.92
C PRO A 133 -0.14 6.08 19.83
N PRO A 134 -1.26 5.33 19.77
CA PRO A 134 -2.60 5.93 19.94
C PRO A 134 -2.75 6.61 21.30
#